data_AF-A0A932XNI1-F1
#
_entry.id   AF-A0A932XNI1-F1
#
_cell.length_a   1.000
_cell.length_b   1.000
_cell.length_c   1.000
_cell.angle_alpha   90.00
_cell.angle_beta   90.00
_cell.angle_gamma   90.00
#
_symmetry.space_group_name_H-M   'P 1'
#
loop_
_entity.id
_entity.type
_entity.pdbx_description
1 polymer ?
#
loop_
_entity_poly.entity_id
_entity_poly.type
_entity_poly.pdbx_seq_one_letter_code
_entity_poly.pdbx_strand_id
1 'polypeptide(L)'
;MRSLKRKQIYLDAESDRRLKQLALATKTSEAEHIRRAVRAYLANTGGKDEEKDPLLALIGLCDDPEGPRDASVNHDAYLYGKARRR
;
A
#
# COMPACT_ATOMS: atom_id res chain seq x y z
N MET A 1 18.60 -4.92 -11.27
CA MET A 1 18.76 -3.44 -11.25
C MET A 1 17.38 -2.81 -11.41
N ARG A 2 17.00 -1.81 -10.60
CA ARG A 2 15.70 -1.13 -10.78
C ARG A 2 15.76 -0.27 -12.05
N SER A 3 14.71 -0.34 -12.87
CA SER A 3 14.56 0.50 -14.08
C SER A 3 14.19 1.93 -13.69
N LEU A 4 15.02 2.90 -14.05
CA LEU A 4 14.77 4.32 -13.83
C LEU A 4 14.11 4.92 -15.06
N LYS A 5 13.00 5.65 -14.87
CA LYS A 5 12.32 6.41 -15.93
C LYS A 5 12.74 7.88 -15.87
N ARG A 6 13.12 8.46 -17.01
CA ARG A 6 13.45 9.89 -17.12
C ARG A 6 12.17 10.71 -16.92
N LYS A 7 12.25 11.74 -16.06
CA LYS A 7 11.23 12.78 -15.91
C LYS A 7 11.90 14.14 -16.00
N GLN A 8 11.26 15.08 -16.68
CA GLN A 8 11.65 16.50 -16.72
C GLN A 8 10.63 17.28 -15.90
N ILE A 9 11.11 18.13 -15.00
CA ILE A 9 10.29 18.96 -14.11
C ILE A 9 10.91 20.35 -14.04
N TYR A 10 10.08 21.36 -13.80
CA TYR A 10 10.53 22.71 -13.51
C TYR A 10 10.59 22.91 -11.99
N LEU A 11 11.68 23.51 -11.52
CA LEU A 11 11.85 23.97 -10.15
C LEU A 11 12.05 25.48 -10.19
N ASP A 12 11.50 26.19 -9.21
CA ASP A 12 11.82 27.59 -9.02
C ASP A 12 13.27 27.77 -8.53
N ALA A 13 13.78 28.99 -8.65
CA ALA A 13 15.17 29.29 -8.31
C ALA A 13 15.50 29.09 -6.82
N GLU A 14 14.53 29.26 -5.92
CA GLU A 14 14.75 29.02 -4.50
C GLU A 14 14.88 27.51 -4.22
N SER A 15 13.96 26.71 -4.77
CA SER A 15 13.98 25.25 -4.65
C SER A 15 15.27 24.63 -5.19
N ASP A 16 15.74 25.06 -6.37
CA ASP A 16 17.02 24.60 -6.95
C ASP A 16 18.21 24.93 -6.03
N ARG A 17 18.29 26.17 -5.53
CA ARG A 17 19.36 26.59 -4.62
C ARG A 17 19.36 25.77 -3.33
N ARG A 18 18.19 25.54 -2.73
CA ARG A 18 18.06 24.78 -1.49
C ARG A 18 18.37 23.29 -1.69
N LEU A 19 17.98 22.73 -2.83
CA LEU A 19 18.27 21.34 -3.19
C LEU A 19 19.78 21.11 -3.36
N LYS A 20 20.49 22.04 -4.00
CA LYS A 20 21.96 22.02 -4.11
C LYS A 20 22.64 22.08 -2.74
N GLN A 21 22.19 22.99 -1.87
CA GLN A 21 22.72 23.08 -0.50
C GLN A 21 22.51 21.79 0.28
N LEU A 22 21.33 21.18 0.17
CA LEU A 22 21.01 19.92 0.82
C LEU A 22 21.90 18.77 0.30
N ALA A 23 22.12 18.71 -1.01
CA ALA A 23 23.01 17.72 -1.62
C ALA A 23 24.44 17.82 -1.08
N LEU A 24 24.98 19.05 -0.98
CA LEU A 24 26.30 19.31 -0.41
C LEU A 24 26.39 18.91 1.07
N ALA A 25 25.40 19.32 1.88
CA ALA A 25 25.39 19.03 3.32
C ALA A 25 25.30 17.53 3.64
N THR A 26 24.61 16.77 2.80
CA THR A 26 24.33 15.33 3.01
C THR A 26 25.24 14.41 2.21
N LYS A 27 26.17 14.96 1.41
CA LYS A 27 27.05 14.21 0.49
C LYS A 27 26.28 13.23 -0.41
N THR A 28 25.06 13.58 -0.80
CA THR A 28 24.17 12.74 -1.59
C THR A 28 23.68 13.53 -2.80
N SER A 29 23.50 12.86 -3.96
CA SER A 29 23.02 13.53 -5.18
C SER A 29 21.62 14.16 -5.00
N GLU A 30 21.39 15.28 -5.69
CA GLU A 30 20.07 15.92 -5.79
C GLU A 30 18.99 14.93 -6.27
N ALA A 31 19.34 14.05 -7.22
CA ALA A 31 18.43 13.04 -7.74
C ALA A 31 17.97 12.04 -6.66
N GLU A 32 18.81 11.69 -5.69
CA GLU A 32 18.38 10.83 -4.58
C GLU A 32 17.47 11.56 -3.60
N HIS A 33 17.73 12.85 -3.34
CA HIS A 33 16.82 13.68 -2.54
C HIS A 33 15.46 13.81 -3.20
N ILE A 34 15.41 14.10 -4.50
CA ILE A 34 14.16 14.14 -5.26
C ILE A 34 13.45 12.79 -5.16
N ARG A 35 14.14 11.67 -5.39
CA ARG A 35 13.53 10.33 -5.26
C ARG A 35 13.00 10.07 -3.84
N ARG A 36 13.74 10.45 -2.80
CA ARG A 36 13.32 10.27 -1.40
C ARG A 36 12.10 11.13 -1.07
N ALA A 37 12.10 12.40 -1.48
CA ALA A 37 10.99 13.31 -1.28
C ALA A 37 9.74 12.83 -2.01
N VAL A 38 9.85 12.39 -3.26
CA VAL A 38 8.74 11.81 -4.02
C VAL A 38 8.20 10.55 -3.33
N ARG A 39 9.06 9.63 -2.88
CA ARG A 39 8.62 8.44 -2.12
C ARG A 39 7.87 8.82 -0.85
N ALA A 40 8.42 9.74 -0.06
CA ALA A 40 7.80 10.20 1.18
C ALA A 40 6.47 10.90 0.93
N TYR A 41 6.41 11.75 -0.09
CA TYR A 41 5.18 12.45 -0.49
C TYR A 41 4.10 11.45 -0.93
N LEU A 42 4.43 10.48 -1.78
CA LEU A 42 3.47 9.47 -2.23
C LEU A 42 2.96 8.60 -1.06
N ALA A 43 3.85 8.18 -0.16
CA ALA A 43 3.47 7.43 1.04
C ALA A 43 2.52 8.23 1.95
N ASN A 44 2.73 9.54 2.06
CA ASN A 44 1.90 10.41 2.90
C ASN A 44 0.60 10.87 2.23
N THR A 45 0.56 10.98 0.90
CA THR A 45 -0.54 11.65 0.17
C THR A 45 -1.54 10.68 -0.45
N GLY A 46 -1.16 9.44 -0.79
CA GLY A 46 -2.09 8.58 -1.54
C GLY A 46 -1.59 7.16 -1.82
N GLY A 47 -0.70 6.62 -1.00
CA GLY A 47 -0.20 5.26 -1.13
C GLY A 47 -0.83 4.29 -0.13
N LYS A 48 -2.16 4.28 0.04
CA LYS A 48 -2.81 2.97 0.19
C LYS A 48 -2.73 2.38 -1.20
N ASP A 49 -1.64 1.66 -1.41
CA ASP A 49 -1.49 0.68 -2.46
C ASP A 49 -2.79 0.39 -3.23
N GLU A 50 -2.79 0.66 -4.54
CA GLU A 50 -3.61 -0.11 -5.49
C GLU A 50 -3.23 -1.62 -5.45
N GLU A 51 -2.27 -2.01 -4.60
CA GLU A 51 -1.97 -3.38 -4.19
C GLU A 51 -3.06 -3.88 -3.23
N LYS A 52 -4.18 -4.28 -3.84
CA LYS A 52 -5.29 -5.06 -3.26
C LYS A 52 -5.98 -4.38 -2.08
N ASP A 53 -7.17 -3.85 -2.34
CA ASP A 53 -8.16 -3.64 -1.28
C ASP A 53 -8.21 -4.91 -0.40
N PRO A 54 -7.89 -4.82 0.91
CA PRO A 54 -7.91 -5.99 1.79
C PRO A 54 -9.29 -6.65 1.82
N LEU A 55 -10.36 -5.92 1.49
CA LEU A 55 -11.70 -6.48 1.29
C LEU A 55 -11.81 -7.27 -0.02
N LEU A 56 -11.15 -6.85 -1.10
CA LEU A 56 -11.07 -7.63 -2.34
C LEU A 56 -10.28 -8.93 -2.13
N ALA A 57 -9.27 -8.94 -1.26
CA ALA A 57 -8.54 -10.15 -0.89
C ALA A 57 -9.40 -11.14 -0.06
N LEU A 58 -10.52 -10.69 0.50
CA LEU A 58 -11.48 -11.54 1.21
C LEU A 58 -12.42 -12.30 0.25
N ILE A 59 -12.64 -11.79 -0.96
CA ILE A 59 -13.53 -12.38 -1.96
C ILE A 59 -12.87 -13.67 -2.49
N GLY A 60 -13.56 -14.82 -2.31
CA GLY A 60 -13.09 -16.13 -2.74
C GLY A 60 -12.31 -16.94 -1.69
N LEU A 61 -12.11 -16.41 -0.48
CA LEU A 61 -11.49 -17.16 0.62
C LEU A 61 -12.33 -18.36 1.10
N CYS A 62 -13.62 -18.36 0.75
CA CYS A 62 -14.59 -19.40 1.09
C CYS A 62 -15.06 -20.22 -0.12
N ASP A 63 -14.34 -20.19 -1.25
CA ASP A 63 -14.67 -20.97 -2.46
C ASP A 63 -14.28 -22.46 -2.35
N ASP A 64 -13.84 -22.91 -1.17
CA ASP A 64 -13.51 -24.31 -0.91
C ASP A 64 -14.77 -25.18 -1.07
N PRO A 65 -14.76 -26.22 -1.96
CA PRO A 65 -15.93 -27.09 -2.16
C PRO A 65 -16.33 -27.89 -0.91
N GLU A 66 -15.44 -27.99 0.07
CA GLU A 66 -15.64 -28.65 1.37
C GLU A 66 -16.19 -27.65 2.42
N GLY A 67 -17.44 -27.23 2.26
CA GLY A 67 -18.08 -26.30 3.21
C GLY A 67 -19.60 -26.21 3.09
N PRO A 68 -20.31 -25.82 4.17
CA PRO A 68 -21.75 -25.61 4.12
C PRO A 68 -22.10 -24.45 3.18
N ARG A 69 -22.87 -24.77 2.12
CA ARG A 69 -23.26 -23.81 1.06
C ARG A 69 -24.29 -22.77 1.51
N ASP A 70 -24.84 -22.95 2.69
CA ASP A 70 -25.88 -22.14 3.32
C ASP A 70 -25.37 -21.44 4.59
N ALA A 71 -24.05 -21.37 4.78
CA ALA A 71 -23.42 -20.72 5.94
C ALA A 71 -23.89 -19.27 6.13
N SER A 72 -24.20 -18.53 5.06
CA SER A 72 -24.73 -17.16 5.15
C SER A 72 -26.14 -17.12 5.75
N VAL A 73 -26.98 -18.13 5.49
CA VAL A 73 -28.37 -18.20 5.94
C VAL A 73 -28.47 -18.82 7.33
N ASN A 74 -27.67 -19.86 7.59
CA ASN A 74 -27.76 -20.68 8.81
C ASN A 74 -26.56 -20.48 9.75
N HIS A 75 -25.84 -19.35 9.64
CA HIS A 75 -24.65 -19.05 10.44
C HIS A 75 -24.87 -19.27 11.95
N ASP A 76 -26.02 -18.86 12.48
CA ASP A 76 -26.37 -19.05 13.89
C ASP A 76 -26.38 -20.53 14.30
N ALA A 77 -26.92 -21.42 13.47
CA ALA A 77 -26.94 -22.85 13.77
C ALA A 77 -25.52 -23.45 13.78
N TYR A 78 -24.62 -22.94 12.94
CA TYR A 78 -23.22 -23.38 12.91
C TYR A 78 -22.40 -22.78 14.07
N LEU A 79 -22.61 -21.51 14.40
CA LEU A 79 -21.90 -20.81 15.48
C LEU A 79 -22.36 -21.30 16.86
N TYR A 80 -23.65 -21.61 17.00
CA TYR A 80 -24.26 -22.05 18.26
C TYR A 80 -24.54 -23.57 18.29
N GLY A 81 -24.03 -24.32 17.30
CA GLY A 81 -24.30 -25.73 17.08
C GLY A 81 -23.73 -26.66 18.15
N LYS A 82 -24.54 -26.90 19.21
CA LYS A 82 -24.39 -27.83 20.34
C LYS A 82 -23.56 -27.33 21.53
N ALA A 83 -24.13 -26.38 22.27
CA ALA A 83 -23.92 -26.37 23.73
C ALA A 83 -24.40 -27.71 24.31
N ARG A 84 -23.42 -28.54 24.72
CA ARG A 84 -23.48 -29.77 25.54
C ARG A 84 -24.88 -30.25 25.95
N ARG A 85 -25.29 -31.41 25.44
CA ARG A 85 -26.28 -32.26 26.12
C ARG A 85 -25.51 -33.21 27.05
N ARG A 86 -25.56 -32.93 28.35
CA ARG A 86 -25.14 -33.84 29.42
C ARG A 86 -26.27 -34.83 29.71
#